data_AF-A0A955HVK3-F1
#
_entry.id   AF-A0A955HVK3-F1
#
_cell.length_a   1.000
_cell.length_b   1.000
_cell.length_c   1.000
_cell.angle_alpha   90.00
_cell.angle_beta   90.00
_cell.angle_gamma   90.00
#
_symmetry.space_group_name_H-M   'P 1'
#
loop_
_entity.id
_entity.type
_entity.pdbx_description
1 polymer ?
#
loop_
_entity_poly.entity_id
_entity_poly.type
_entity_poly.pdbx_seq_one_letter_code
_entity_poly.pdbx_strand_id
1 'polypeptide(L)'
;MLTEELVTYVRAQLVANLPPAEITQVLLAQGWSEIDVSAALAQAVVPPPSQPVETTSQPMTIGQSNQVHPSSVGQSAQQADAITKWQQDSWRLKDVLNLKDMKWYEWLAALPGIFLFVRGGMVGAVFGLFCWTVSIKFSRHPSHSRATKIMLVIGVIVGTYIVYFLVATILVALLSGFLQGQ
;
A
#
# COMPACT_ATOMS: atom_id res chain seq x y z
N MET A 1 -12.78 21.30 -3.42
CA MET A 1 -14.04 21.41 -4.17
C MET A 1 -14.97 20.31 -3.70
N LEU A 2 -16.18 20.67 -3.28
CA LEU A 2 -17.21 19.72 -2.87
C LEU A 2 -17.75 18.97 -4.11
N THR A 3 -17.60 17.65 -4.16
CA THR A 3 -18.14 16.80 -5.23
C THR A 3 -19.36 16.01 -4.73
N GLU A 4 -20.31 15.70 -5.62
CA GLU A 4 -21.46 14.85 -5.27
C GLU A 4 -21.01 13.45 -4.82
N GLU A 5 -19.91 12.95 -5.36
CA GLU A 5 -19.29 11.69 -4.94
C GLU A 5 -18.87 11.73 -3.47
N LEU A 6 -18.26 12.84 -3.02
CA LEU A 6 -17.85 13.02 -1.62
C LEU A 6 -19.06 13.03 -0.69
N VAL A 7 -20.13 13.75 -1.06
CA VAL A 7 -21.38 13.81 -0.27
C VAL A 7 -22.05 12.43 -0.22
N THR A 8 -22.08 11.71 -1.34
CA THR A 8 -22.66 10.36 -1.43
C THR A 8 -21.88 9.36 -0.58
N TYR A 9 -20.55 9.43 -0.64
CA TYR A 9 -19.66 8.60 0.18
C TYR A 9 -19.88 8.88 1.68
N VAL A 10 -19.86 10.15 2.10
CA VAL A 10 -20.08 10.54 3.50
C VAL A 10 -21.46 10.07 3.99
N ARG A 11 -22.50 10.20 3.16
CA ARG A 11 -23.84 9.72 3.49
C ARG A 11 -23.89 8.20 3.66
N ALA A 12 -23.25 7.43 2.78
CA ALA A 12 -23.18 5.98 2.91
C ALA A 12 -22.51 5.55 4.22
N GLN A 13 -21.43 6.24 4.62
CA GLN A 13 -20.73 5.97 5.87
C GLN A 13 -21.57 6.35 7.11
N LEU A 14 -22.33 7.45 7.03
CA LEU A 14 -23.26 7.84 8.11
C LEU A 14 -24.41 6.83 8.27
N VAL A 15 -24.95 6.30 7.16
CA VAL A 15 -25.97 5.24 7.19
C VAL A 15 -25.41 3.95 7.80
N ALA A 16 -24.11 3.69 7.61
CA ALA A 16 -23.40 2.57 8.24
C ALA A 16 -23.07 2.80 9.74
N ASN A 17 -23.58 3.87 10.36
CA ASN A 17 -23.34 4.26 11.77
C ASN A 17 -21.88 4.53 12.13
N LEU A 18 -21.04 4.91 11.17
CA LEU A 18 -19.67 5.35 11.47
C LEU A 18 -19.69 6.74 12.13
N PRO A 19 -18.89 6.96 13.19
CA PRO A 19 -18.84 8.24 13.84
C PRO A 19 -18.23 9.30 12.90
N PRO A 20 -18.78 10.52 12.85
CA PRO A 20 -18.29 11.60 12.00
C PRO A 20 -16.78 11.88 12.09
N ALA A 21 -16.21 11.72 13.29
CA ALA A 21 -14.78 11.91 13.53
C ALA A 21 -13.91 10.93 12.72
N GLU A 22 -14.34 9.67 12.59
CA GLU A 22 -13.62 8.65 11.81
C GLU A 22 -13.73 8.93 10.31
N ILE A 23 -14.92 9.31 9.84
CA ILE A 23 -15.15 9.69 8.43
C ILE A 23 -14.22 10.84 8.04
N THR A 24 -14.11 11.86 8.90
CA THR A 24 -13.22 13.01 8.69
C THR A 24 -11.76 12.58 8.65
N GLN A 25 -11.29 11.76 9.58
CA GLN A 25 -9.90 11.28 9.57
C GLN A 25 -9.56 10.49 8.31
N VAL A 26 -10.47 9.62 7.85
CA VAL A 26 -10.27 8.83 6.63
C VAL A 26 -10.17 9.73 5.40
N LEU A 27 -11.06 10.72 5.28
CA LEU A 27 -11.07 11.63 4.13
C LEU A 27 -9.86 12.57 4.12
N LEU A 28 -9.46 13.10 5.29
CA LEU A 28 -8.23 13.89 5.41
C LEU A 28 -6.99 13.06 5.05
N ALA A 29 -6.94 11.80 5.47
CA ALA A 29 -5.85 10.89 5.13
C ALA A 29 -5.80 10.54 3.63
N GLN A 30 -6.92 10.68 2.91
CA GLN A 30 -7.02 10.53 1.46
C GLN A 30 -6.66 11.82 0.69
N GLY A 31 -6.33 12.90 1.40
CA GLY A 31 -5.92 14.18 0.80
C GLY A 31 -7.09 15.13 0.50
N TRP A 32 -8.31 14.83 0.99
CA TRP A 32 -9.40 15.79 0.94
C TRP A 32 -9.15 16.95 1.89
N SER A 33 -9.61 18.16 1.51
CA SER A 33 -9.48 19.33 2.38
C SER A 33 -10.50 19.28 3.51
N GLU A 34 -10.12 19.77 4.68
CA GLU A 34 -11.01 19.84 5.86
C GLU A 34 -12.28 20.67 5.60
N ILE A 35 -12.16 21.69 4.73
CA ILE A 35 -13.26 22.55 4.31
C ILE A 35 -14.27 21.77 3.47
N ASP A 36 -13.81 20.95 2.52
CA ASP A 36 -14.70 20.14 1.68
C ASP A 36 -15.37 19.02 2.49
N VAL A 37 -14.63 18.39 3.42
CA VAL A 37 -15.13 17.31 4.26
C VAL A 37 -16.20 17.81 5.23
N SER A 38 -15.96 18.94 5.89
CA SER A 38 -16.94 19.54 6.81
C SER A 38 -18.21 20.00 6.07
N ALA A 39 -18.07 20.56 4.86
CA ALA A 39 -19.20 20.90 4.01
C ALA A 39 -20.00 19.67 3.53
N ALA A 40 -19.31 18.58 3.16
CA ALA A 40 -19.96 17.33 2.77
C ALA A 40 -20.72 16.69 3.93
N LEU A 41 -20.15 16.72 5.13
CA LEU A 41 -20.78 16.19 6.33
C LEU A 41 -22.04 16.97 6.71
N ALA A 42 -22.00 18.30 6.59
CA ALA A 42 -23.17 19.16 6.81
C ALA A 42 -24.31 18.87 5.81
N GLN A 43 -23.98 18.59 4.53
CA GLN A 43 -24.98 18.27 3.51
C GLN A 43 -25.51 16.82 3.62
N ALA A 44 -24.69 15.88 4.08
CA ALA A 44 -25.07 14.48 4.19
C ALA A 44 -26.13 14.22 5.28
N VAL A 45 -26.19 15.08 6.30
CA VAL A 45 -27.18 15.03 7.41
C VAL A 45 -28.56 15.53 6.97
N VAL A 46 -28.64 16.35 5.91
CA VAL A 46 -29.92 16.81 5.37
C VAL A 46 -30.49 15.71 4.44
N PRO A 47 -31.68 15.17 4.73
CA PRO A 47 -32.31 14.21 3.83
C PRO A 47 -32.51 14.84 2.45
N PRO A 48 -32.25 14.13 1.35
CA PRO A 48 -32.42 14.69 0.01
C PRO A 48 -33.87 15.17 -0.17
N PRO A 49 -34.10 16.30 -0.87
CA PRO A 49 -35.44 16.71 -1.23
C PRO A 49 -36.11 15.56 -1.98
N SER A 50 -37.30 15.17 -1.53
CA SER A 50 -38.09 14.11 -2.12
C SER A 50 -38.20 14.36 -3.63
N GLN A 51 -37.55 13.51 -4.43
CA GLN A 51 -37.69 13.59 -5.88
C GLN A 51 -39.18 13.39 -6.23
N PRO A 52 -39.75 14.19 -7.15
CA PRO A 52 -41.11 13.97 -7.61
C PRO A 52 -41.20 12.57 -8.23
N VAL A 53 -42.11 11.76 -7.69
CA VAL A 53 -42.39 10.41 -8.17
C VAL A 53 -42.87 10.50 -9.62
N GLU A 54 -42.03 10.14 -10.58
CA GLU A 54 -42.47 9.86 -11.95
C GLU A 54 -43.40 8.64 -11.91
N THR A 55 -44.70 8.89 -11.99
CA THR A 55 -45.73 7.87 -12.14
C THR A 55 -45.64 7.32 -13.57
N THR A 56 -44.73 6.37 -13.79
CA THR A 56 -44.71 5.57 -15.01
C THR A 56 -45.73 4.45 -14.87
N SER A 57 -46.87 4.66 -15.53
CA SER A 57 -47.95 3.68 -15.68
C SER A 57 -47.46 2.50 -16.53
N GLN A 58 -47.11 1.36 -15.92
CA GLN A 58 -46.93 0.08 -16.63
C GLN A 58 -48.06 -0.90 -16.28
N PRO A 59 -48.54 -1.71 -17.25
CA PRO A 59 -49.65 -2.62 -17.05
C PRO A 59 -49.23 -3.87 -16.26
N MET A 60 -50.14 -4.36 -15.42
CA MET A 60 -50.01 -5.57 -14.61
C MET A 60 -49.53 -6.77 -15.44
N THR A 61 -48.39 -7.35 -15.06
CA THR A 61 -48.08 -8.77 -15.32
C THR A 61 -48.14 -9.51 -14.01
N ILE A 62 -49.19 -10.32 -13.86
CA ILE A 62 -49.42 -11.23 -12.76
C ILE A 62 -48.44 -12.39 -12.88
N GLY A 63 -47.71 -12.67 -11.79
CA GLY A 63 -47.12 -13.98 -11.54
C GLY A 63 -45.60 -14.00 -11.54
N GLN A 64 -45.00 -13.80 -10.37
CA GLN A 64 -43.77 -14.52 -10.03
C GLN A 64 -43.66 -14.72 -8.53
N SER A 65 -43.58 -15.99 -8.16
CA SER A 65 -43.43 -16.53 -6.82
C SER A 65 -42.20 -15.97 -6.11
N ASN A 66 -42.38 -15.45 -4.91
CA ASN A 66 -41.33 -15.23 -3.93
C ASN A 66 -40.61 -16.55 -3.62
N GLN A 67 -39.48 -16.81 -4.27
CA GLN A 67 -38.46 -17.68 -3.71
C GLN A 67 -37.44 -16.82 -2.97
N VAL A 68 -37.59 -16.80 -1.64
CA VAL A 68 -36.56 -16.30 -0.73
C VAL A 68 -35.37 -17.26 -0.84
N HIS A 69 -34.27 -16.78 -1.42
CA HIS A 69 -33.02 -17.52 -1.53
C HIS A 69 -32.17 -17.27 -0.27
N PRO A 70 -31.98 -18.25 0.64
CA PRO A 70 -31.16 -18.08 1.84
C PRO A 70 -29.68 -18.28 1.47
N SER A 71 -29.01 -17.25 0.95
CA SER A 71 -27.58 -17.36 0.63
C SER A 71 -26.74 -16.09 0.91
N SER A 72 -27.32 -15.03 1.46
CA SER A 72 -26.62 -13.74 1.65
C SER A 72 -25.89 -13.58 2.99
N VAL A 73 -26.03 -14.50 3.95
CA VAL A 73 -25.45 -14.33 5.30
C VAL A 73 -23.98 -14.77 5.39
N GLY A 74 -23.47 -15.58 4.45
CA GLY A 74 -22.08 -16.07 4.46
C GLY A 74 -21.05 -15.17 3.81
N GLN A 75 -21.45 -14.29 2.88
CA GLN A 75 -20.52 -13.43 2.13
C GLN A 75 -20.08 -12.19 2.92
N SER A 76 -20.91 -11.69 3.83
CA SER A 76 -20.61 -10.51 4.64
C SER A 76 -19.47 -10.75 5.64
N ALA A 77 -19.38 -11.96 6.20
CA ALA A 77 -18.31 -12.32 7.14
C ALA A 77 -16.94 -12.44 6.44
N GLN A 78 -16.89 -13.10 5.29
CA GLN A 78 -15.64 -13.21 4.51
C GLN A 78 -15.16 -11.87 3.96
N GLN A 79 -16.10 -10.99 3.57
CA GLN A 79 -15.75 -9.67 3.06
C GLN A 79 -15.28 -8.74 4.20
N ALA A 80 -15.85 -8.85 5.40
CA ALA A 80 -15.37 -8.12 6.59
C ALA A 80 -13.95 -8.55 7.02
N ASP A 81 -13.65 -9.85 6.98
CA ASP A 81 -12.31 -10.38 7.28
C ASP A 81 -11.26 -9.97 6.23
N ALA A 82 -11.65 -9.93 4.95
CA ALA A 82 -10.76 -9.46 3.89
C ALA A 82 -10.46 -7.96 4.03
N ILE A 83 -11.45 -7.14 4.38
CA ILE A 83 -11.29 -5.69 4.54
C ILE A 83 -10.41 -5.35 5.74
N THR A 84 -10.59 -6.04 6.87
CA THR A 84 -9.75 -5.85 8.07
C THR A 84 -8.30 -6.23 7.82
N LYS A 85 -8.04 -7.33 7.10
CA LYS A 85 -6.69 -7.73 6.73
C LYS A 85 -6.01 -6.71 5.81
N TRP A 86 -6.71 -6.21 4.79
CA TRP A 86 -6.20 -5.17 3.91
C TRP A 86 -5.91 -3.85 4.63
N GLN A 87 -6.78 -3.44 5.57
CA GLN A 87 -6.48 -2.29 6.41
C GLN A 87 -5.19 -2.53 7.20
N GLN A 88 -5.09 -3.63 7.94
CA GLN A 88 -3.92 -3.94 8.79
C GLN A 88 -2.60 -3.99 8.01
N ASP A 89 -2.61 -4.53 6.78
CA ASP A 89 -1.43 -4.55 5.91
C ASP A 89 -1.10 -3.17 5.34
N SER A 90 -2.09 -2.30 5.10
CA SER A 90 -1.87 -0.92 4.62
C SER A 90 -1.19 -0.02 5.66
N TRP A 91 -1.48 -0.19 6.96
CA TRP A 91 -0.78 0.52 8.03
C TRP A 91 0.69 0.10 8.11
N ARG A 92 0.95 -1.21 7.94
CA ARG A 92 2.32 -1.76 7.88
C ARG A 92 3.14 -1.19 6.72
N LEU A 93 2.53 -0.99 5.56
CA LEU A 93 3.22 -0.42 4.40
C LEU A 93 3.56 1.07 4.59
N LYS A 94 2.69 1.84 5.24
CA LYS A 94 2.96 3.25 5.58
C LYS A 94 4.16 3.37 6.53
N ASP A 95 4.30 2.47 7.50
CA ASP A 95 5.48 2.43 8.36
C ASP A 95 6.76 1.99 7.61
N VAL A 96 6.65 1.17 6.56
CA VAL A 96 7.79 0.76 5.71
C VAL A 96 8.27 1.89 4.80
N LEU A 97 7.37 2.78 4.37
CA LEU A 97 7.66 3.88 3.44
C LEU A 97 7.69 5.27 4.10
N ASN A 98 7.70 5.36 5.43
CA ASN A 98 7.85 6.63 6.12
C ASN A 98 9.32 7.12 6.05
N LEU A 99 9.70 7.64 4.88
CA LEU A 99 11.04 8.16 4.55
C LEU A 99 11.38 9.46 5.29
N LYS A 100 10.41 10.07 5.99
CA LYS A 100 10.53 11.41 6.56
C LYS A 100 11.39 11.48 7.83
N ASP A 101 11.52 10.36 8.55
CA ASP A 101 12.38 10.23 9.74
C ASP A 101 13.65 9.40 9.49
N MET A 102 13.99 9.15 8.22
CA MET A 102 15.15 8.31 7.89
C MET A 102 16.45 8.98 8.34
N LYS A 103 17.18 8.29 9.23
CA LYS A 103 18.48 8.77 9.71
C LYS A 103 19.50 8.66 8.58
N TRP A 104 20.52 9.51 8.60
CA TRP A 104 21.53 9.60 7.51
C TRP A 104 22.19 8.25 7.15
N TYR A 105 22.31 7.32 8.10
CA TYR A 105 22.86 5.99 7.84
C TYR A 105 21.89 5.04 7.10
N GLU A 106 20.59 5.30 7.14
CA GLU A 106 19.59 4.57 6.34
C GLU A 106 19.63 5.01 4.87
N TRP A 107 20.03 6.25 4.61
CA TRP A 107 20.40 6.72 3.27
C TRP A 107 21.64 6.00 2.73
N LEU A 108 22.66 5.78 3.57
CA LEU A 108 23.83 4.98 3.18
C LEU A 108 23.46 3.53 2.85
N ALA A 109 22.42 2.98 3.46
CA ALA A 109 21.96 1.63 3.16
C ALA A 109 21.33 1.49 1.75
N ALA A 110 20.89 2.61 1.14
CA ALA A 110 20.37 2.63 -0.23
C ALA A 110 21.46 2.79 -1.30
N LEU A 111 22.65 3.29 -0.94
CA LEU A 111 23.77 3.51 -1.87
C LEU A 111 24.20 2.27 -2.68
N PRO A 112 24.30 1.07 -2.09
CA PRO A 112 24.67 -0.12 -2.86
C PRO A 112 23.62 -0.47 -3.90
N GLY A 113 22.34 -0.25 -3.57
CA GLY A 113 21.24 -0.45 -4.50
C GLY A 113 21.36 0.45 -5.71
N ILE A 114 21.62 1.74 -5.49
CA ILE A 114 21.82 2.72 -6.57
C ILE A 114 23.09 2.40 -7.37
N PHE A 115 24.20 2.08 -6.71
CA PHE A 115 25.46 1.80 -7.39
C PHE A 115 25.42 0.52 -8.23
N LEU A 116 24.84 -0.56 -7.69
CA LEU A 116 24.66 -1.82 -8.41
C LEU A 116 23.64 -1.67 -9.54
N PHE A 117 22.60 -0.86 -9.37
CA PHE A 117 21.66 -0.55 -10.45
C PHE A 117 22.37 0.12 -11.64
N VAL A 118 23.17 1.16 -11.38
CA VAL A 118 23.87 1.91 -12.44
C VAL A 118 24.92 1.05 -13.16
N ARG A 119 25.66 0.20 -12.43
CA ARG A 119 26.79 -0.54 -13.01
C ARG A 119 26.45 -1.96 -13.47
N GLY A 120 25.46 -2.60 -12.83
CA GLY A 120 25.06 -4.00 -13.06
C GLY A 120 23.74 -4.16 -13.81
N GLY A 121 23.09 -3.07 -14.21
CA GLY A 121 21.81 -3.10 -14.92
C GLY A 121 20.74 -3.86 -14.15
N MET A 122 19.98 -4.72 -14.84
CA MET A 122 18.85 -5.45 -14.26
C MET A 122 19.28 -6.44 -13.16
N VAL A 123 20.44 -7.09 -13.32
CA VAL A 123 20.99 -8.02 -12.31
C VAL A 123 21.39 -7.26 -11.04
N GLY A 124 22.02 -6.11 -11.22
CA GLY A 124 22.35 -5.21 -10.12
C GLY A 124 21.12 -4.63 -9.43
N ALA A 125 20.04 -4.37 -10.16
CA ALA A 125 18.76 -3.90 -9.60
C ALA A 125 18.16 -4.90 -8.60
N VAL A 126 18.08 -6.18 -8.99
CA VAL A 126 17.50 -7.25 -8.15
C VAL A 126 18.34 -7.45 -6.88
N PHE A 127 19.66 -7.50 -7.03
CA PHE A 127 20.57 -7.62 -5.88
C PHE A 127 20.54 -6.39 -4.97
N GLY A 128 20.46 -5.20 -5.56
CA GLY A 128 20.37 -3.93 -4.87
C GLY A 128 19.11 -3.82 -4.00
N LEU A 129 17.96 -4.19 -4.56
CA LEU A 129 16.69 -4.26 -3.83
C LEU A 129 16.75 -5.27 -2.68
N PHE A 130 17.30 -6.46 -2.92
CA PHE A 130 17.46 -7.47 -1.88
C PHE A 130 18.30 -6.94 -0.71
N CYS A 131 19.47 -6.36 -0.98
CA CYS A 131 20.33 -5.79 0.06
C CYS A 131 19.68 -4.60 0.79
N TRP A 132 18.91 -3.78 0.08
CA TRP A 132 18.17 -2.69 0.69
C TRP A 132 17.12 -3.21 1.67
N THR A 133 16.34 -4.22 1.29
CA THR A 133 15.33 -4.82 2.18
C THR A 133 15.93 -5.45 3.44
N VAL A 134 17.08 -6.13 3.31
CA VAL A 134 17.80 -6.73 4.43
C VAL A 134 18.35 -5.64 5.36
N SER A 135 18.95 -4.58 4.81
CA SER A 135 19.46 -3.44 5.60
C SER A 135 18.37 -2.70 6.35
N ILE A 136 17.19 -2.47 5.74
CA ILE A 136 16.05 -1.85 6.42
C ILE A 136 15.58 -2.73 7.59
N LYS A 137 15.44 -4.04 7.35
CA LYS A 137 14.95 -4.99 8.35
C LYS A 137 15.86 -5.06 9.57
N PHE A 138 17.18 -5.01 9.37
CA PHE A 138 18.15 -4.95 10.47
C PHE A 138 18.19 -3.58 11.17
N SER A 139 18.06 -2.47 10.44
CA SER A 139 18.12 -1.12 11.02
C SER A 139 16.96 -0.84 11.98
N ARG A 140 15.80 -1.48 11.74
CA ARG A 140 14.61 -1.38 12.59
C ARG A 140 14.63 -2.26 13.83
N HIS A 141 15.62 -3.13 14.01
CA HIS A 141 15.69 -3.97 15.21
C HIS A 141 16.03 -3.10 16.45
N PRO A 142 15.23 -3.15 17.53
CA PRO A 142 15.37 -2.24 18.68
C PRO A 142 16.54 -2.58 19.61
N SER A 143 17.11 -3.78 19.51
CA SER A 143 18.11 -4.29 20.47
C SER A 143 19.56 -3.90 20.20
N HIS A 144 19.87 -3.24 19.08
CA HIS A 144 21.26 -2.96 18.70
C HIS A 144 21.69 -1.52 19.02
N SER A 145 22.83 -1.40 19.70
CA SER A 145 23.57 -0.15 19.85
C SER A 145 23.79 0.54 18.50
N ARG A 146 23.82 1.87 18.48
CA ARG A 146 24.03 2.67 17.24
C ARG A 146 25.27 2.22 16.47
N ALA A 147 26.35 1.87 17.17
CA ALA A 147 27.59 1.39 16.57
C ALA A 147 27.41 0.04 15.84
N THR A 148 26.64 -0.89 16.44
CA THR A 148 26.37 -2.20 15.83
C THR A 148 25.53 -2.07 14.56
N LYS A 149 24.56 -1.15 14.53
CA LYS A 149 23.77 -0.88 13.32
C LYS A 149 24.65 -0.39 12.16
N ILE A 150 25.56 0.55 12.43
CA ILE A 150 26.49 1.08 11.43
C ILE A 150 27.43 -0.02 10.92
N MET A 151 28.04 -0.79 11.83
CA MET A 151 28.92 -1.92 11.46
C MET A 151 28.20 -2.95 10.60
N LEU A 152 26.93 -3.25 10.92
CA LEU A 152 26.14 -4.20 10.15
C LEU A 152 25.81 -3.66 8.75
N VAL A 153 25.42 -2.39 8.63
CA VAL A 153 25.21 -1.75 7.32
C VAL A 153 26.50 -1.81 6.50
N ILE A 154 27.64 -1.40 7.06
CA ILE A 154 28.94 -1.48 6.36
C ILE A 154 29.27 -2.92 5.96
N GLY A 155 29.07 -3.89 6.86
CA GLY A 155 29.31 -5.30 6.59
C GLY A 155 28.46 -5.85 5.45
N VAL A 156 27.18 -5.49 5.39
CA VAL A 156 26.28 -5.83 4.28
C VAL A 156 26.77 -5.18 2.99
N ILE A 157 27.17 -3.90 3.01
CA ILE A 157 27.69 -3.20 1.84
C ILE A 157 28.92 -3.93 1.28
N VAL A 158 29.92 -4.18 2.14
CA VAL A 158 31.18 -4.85 1.74
C VAL A 158 30.90 -6.27 1.25
N GLY A 159 30.09 -7.04 1.97
CA GLY A 159 29.72 -8.41 1.57
C GLY A 159 29.03 -8.45 0.21
N THR A 160 28.15 -7.49 -0.07
CA THR A 160 27.48 -7.38 -1.37
C THR A 160 28.47 -7.16 -2.51
N TYR A 161 29.46 -6.28 -2.32
CA TYR A 161 30.49 -6.06 -3.34
C TYR A 161 31.36 -7.29 -3.59
N ILE A 162 31.71 -8.02 -2.54
CA ILE A 162 32.48 -9.27 -2.66
C ILE A 162 31.69 -10.32 -3.46
N VAL A 163 30.41 -10.52 -3.11
CA VAL A 163 29.55 -11.47 -3.82
C VAL A 163 29.34 -11.04 -5.27
N TYR A 164 29.07 -9.76 -5.52
CA TYR A 164 28.93 -9.23 -6.88
C TYR A 164 30.19 -9.46 -7.71
N PHE A 165 31.37 -9.19 -7.15
CA PHE A 165 32.64 -9.42 -7.84
C PHE A 165 32.84 -10.90 -8.17
N LEU A 166 32.60 -11.80 -7.21
CA LEU A 166 32.66 -13.26 -7.43
C LEU A 166 31.74 -13.72 -8.57
N VAL A 167 30.48 -13.29 -8.55
CA VAL A 167 29.51 -13.65 -9.60
C VAL A 167 29.95 -13.10 -10.95
N ALA A 168 30.39 -11.84 -11.01
CA ALA A 168 30.89 -11.25 -12.24
C ALA A 168 32.11 -11.98 -12.80
N THR A 169 33.08 -12.35 -11.94
CA THR A 169 34.27 -13.11 -12.36
C THR A 169 33.90 -14.48 -12.91
N ILE A 170 32.99 -15.20 -12.25
CA ILE A 170 32.52 -16.52 -12.73
C ILE A 170 31.82 -16.38 -14.08
N LEU A 171 31.00 -15.34 -14.25
CA LEU A 171 30.25 -15.11 -15.48
C LEU A 171 31.18 -14.76 -16.65
N VAL A 172 32.20 -13.93 -16.42
CA VAL A 172 33.24 -13.63 -17.39
C VAL A 172 34.04 -14.88 -17.75
N ALA A 173 34.45 -15.68 -16.76
CA ALA A 173 35.18 -16.93 -16.99
C ALA A 173 34.37 -17.94 -17.81
N LEU A 174 33.07 -18.07 -17.53
CA LEU A 174 32.15 -18.92 -18.29
C LEU A 174 32.00 -18.45 -19.74
N LEU A 175 31.82 -17.15 -19.96
CA LEU A 175 31.72 -16.58 -21.30
C LEU A 175 33.03 -16.73 -22.09
N SER A 176 34.18 -16.50 -21.46
CA SER A 176 35.48 -16.68 -22.11
C SER A 176 35.76 -18.14 -22.45
N GLY A 177 35.37 -19.07 -21.56
CA GLY A 177 35.51 -20.50 -21.82
C GLY A 177 34.60 -20.99 -22.94
N PHE A 178 33.37 -20.46 -23.01
CA PHE A 178 32.43 -20.75 -24.10
C PHE A 178 32.94 -20.26 -25.46
N LEU A 179 33.51 -19.05 -25.51
CA LEU A 179 34.03 -18.45 -26.75
C LEU A 179 35.31 -19.13 -27.28
N GLN A 180 36.12 -19.76 -26.42
CA GLN A 180 37.31 -20.50 -26.84
C GLN A 180 37.01 -21.93 -27.33
N GLY A 181 35.80 -22.42 -27.06
CA GLY A 181 35.35 -23.76 -27.46
C GLY A 181 34.58 -23.83 -28.79
N GLN A 182 34.32 -22.68 -29.43
CA GLN A 182 33.79 -22.58 -30.81
C GLN A 182 34.91 -22.23 -31.77
#